data_AF-A0A964P0A4-F1
#
_entry.id   AF-A0A964P0A4-F1
#
_cell.length_a   1.000
_cell.length_b   1.000
_cell.length_c   1.000
_cell.angle_alpha   90.00
_cell.angle_beta   90.00
_cell.angle_gamma   90.00
#
_symmetry.space_group_name_H-M   'P 1'
#
loop_
_entity.id
_entity.type
_entity.pdbx_description
1 polymer ?
#
loop_
_entity_poly.entity_id
_entity_poly.type
_entity_poly.pdbx_seq_one_letter_code
_entity_poly.pdbx_strand_id
1 'polypeptide(L)'
;MTAKWMMLTRLIGVAAPCAFAAALYAQSPPTTGSVVEKLGERPMIGFVEDVPTTAEVAGAGQSVALEPHVRVAFVRTWEGWKTACTYGEGETERPECLDLDLIRPVVWTVMYQGKRLGEVETDSWYDPRYYRTLGVLKRMPKTAPRIGKPDQMFASWLAPAAHRPLVALRNIKVAGQIDHAGWVSTKPAPTDMATIHAMFLLAFKAMPNCGAAPGVSQSIEAKHLFVAHSTRNKAGDRLLGVRLDPKFAKGCEGPLGLEWSDLWFHAAADKAPAMLPVEIENDLAPFRMSLIEMSDFDGDGKPEALFWFSSHSVEGYLLVHDQFEQQVRFMWKYQ
;
A
#
# COMPACT_ATOMS: atom_id res chain seq x y z
N MET A 1 -18.38 25.88 1.81
CA MET A 1 -17.21 26.73 1.53
C MET A 1 -16.13 25.82 0.95
N THR A 2 -15.93 25.88 -0.37
CA THR A 2 -15.03 24.98 -1.11
C THR A 2 -13.60 25.55 -1.12
N ALA A 3 -12.69 24.90 -0.39
CA ALA A 3 -11.28 25.23 -0.41
C ALA A 3 -10.61 24.57 -1.63
N LYS A 4 -10.33 25.37 -2.65
CA LYS A 4 -9.53 25.00 -3.82
C LYS A 4 -8.06 24.90 -3.39
N TRP A 5 -7.48 23.72 -3.40
CA TRP A 5 -6.03 23.55 -3.23
C TRP A 5 -5.32 24.00 -4.51
N MET A 6 -4.56 25.10 -4.41
CA MET A 6 -3.69 25.59 -5.47
C MET A 6 -2.39 24.77 -5.47
N MET A 7 -2.14 24.01 -6.54
CA MET A 7 -0.81 23.51 -6.88
C MET A 7 0.12 24.70 -7.16
N LEU A 8 1.18 24.84 -6.37
CA LEU A 8 2.20 25.86 -6.55
C LEU A 8 3.27 25.33 -7.52
N THR A 9 3.11 25.60 -8.82
CA THR A 9 4.16 25.36 -9.82
C THR A 9 5.23 26.45 -9.71
N ARG A 10 6.42 26.12 -9.22
CA ARG A 10 7.57 27.03 -9.24
C ARG A 10 8.21 27.05 -10.63
N LEU A 11 8.08 28.17 -11.33
CA LEU A 11 8.96 28.59 -12.43
C LEU A 11 10.24 29.18 -11.81
N ILE A 12 11.38 28.52 -12.01
CA ILE A 12 12.70 29.14 -11.91
C ILE A 12 13.39 28.92 -13.26
N GLY A 13 13.35 29.95 -14.10
CA GLY A 13 14.18 30.05 -15.29
C GLY A 13 15.51 30.69 -14.91
N VAL A 14 16.60 29.94 -15.01
CA VAL A 14 17.95 30.49 -15.19
C VAL A 14 18.58 29.69 -16.33
N ALA A 15 18.71 30.34 -17.48
CA ALA A 15 19.37 29.79 -18.66
C ALA A 15 20.89 29.89 -18.49
N ALA A 16 21.59 28.76 -18.65
CA ALA A 16 23.01 28.71 -18.96
C ALA A 16 23.21 27.67 -20.09
N PRO A 17 23.80 28.04 -21.23
CA PRO A 17 24.05 27.10 -22.31
C PRO A 17 25.37 26.37 -22.05
N CYS A 18 25.31 25.12 -21.57
CA CYS A 18 26.43 24.19 -21.67
C CYS A 18 26.09 23.14 -22.73
N ALA A 19 26.74 23.26 -23.88
CA ALA A 19 26.70 22.28 -24.95
C ALA A 19 27.35 20.96 -24.48
N PHE A 20 26.52 19.99 -24.09
CA PHE A 20 26.94 18.59 -23.98
C PHE A 20 26.57 17.87 -25.28
N ALA A 21 27.59 17.36 -25.97
CA ALA A 21 27.44 16.44 -27.08
C ALA A 21 26.86 15.11 -26.54
N ALA A 22 25.53 14.94 -26.67
CA ALA A 22 24.88 13.65 -26.46
C ALA A 22 25.17 12.75 -27.65
N ALA A 23 25.99 11.72 -27.44
CA ALA A 23 26.07 10.58 -28.35
C ALA A 23 24.74 9.82 -28.27
N LEU A 24 23.82 10.15 -29.17
CA LEU A 24 22.59 9.41 -29.40
C LEU A 24 22.96 8.03 -29.96
N TYR A 25 23.11 7.04 -29.08
CA TYR A 25 22.87 5.65 -29.44
C TYR A 25 21.37 5.51 -29.69
N ALA A 26 20.95 5.81 -30.92
CA ALA A 26 19.66 5.43 -31.43
C ALA A 26 19.64 3.90 -31.53
N GLN A 27 19.25 3.23 -30.45
CA GLN A 27 18.79 1.84 -30.55
C GLN A 27 17.55 1.86 -31.42
N SER A 28 17.63 1.22 -32.59
CA SER A 28 16.48 0.99 -33.45
C SER A 28 15.35 0.41 -32.60
N PRO A 29 14.12 0.96 -32.64
CA PRO A 29 13.00 0.36 -31.93
C PRO A 29 12.89 -1.10 -32.39
N PRO A 30 12.80 -2.07 -31.45
CA PRO A 30 12.66 -3.47 -31.82
C PRO A 30 11.50 -3.60 -32.80
N THR A 31 11.78 -4.22 -33.95
CA THR A 31 10.79 -4.51 -34.98
C THR A 31 9.61 -5.21 -34.33
N THR A 32 8.43 -4.61 -34.48
CA THR A 32 7.15 -5.06 -33.92
C THR A 32 6.69 -6.37 -34.55
N GLY A 33 7.38 -7.47 -34.26
CA GLY A 33 6.75 -8.77 -34.21
C GLY A 33 5.94 -8.79 -32.93
N SER A 34 4.61 -8.69 -33.03
CA SER A 34 3.72 -8.75 -31.87
C SER A 34 3.75 -10.16 -31.27
N VAL A 35 4.79 -10.46 -30.50
CA VAL A 35 4.71 -11.54 -29.52
C VAL A 35 3.66 -11.07 -28.53
N VAL A 36 2.44 -11.61 -28.67
CA VAL A 36 1.38 -11.46 -27.68
C VAL A 36 1.87 -12.19 -26.43
N GLU A 37 2.66 -11.49 -25.63
CA GLU A 37 3.19 -12.03 -24.39
C GLU A 37 1.99 -12.24 -23.46
N LYS A 38 1.77 -13.49 -23.06
CA LYS A 38 0.64 -13.84 -22.21
C LYS A 38 0.84 -13.18 -20.86
N LEU A 39 -0.10 -12.32 -20.44
CA LEU A 39 -0.07 -11.68 -19.11
C LEU A 39 0.03 -12.73 -17.99
N GLY A 40 -0.50 -13.94 -18.22
CA GLY A 40 -0.37 -15.09 -17.35
C GLY A 40 1.07 -15.58 -17.10
N GLU A 41 2.11 -15.09 -17.76
CA GLU A 41 3.51 -15.45 -17.47
C GLU A 41 4.27 -14.33 -16.75
N ARG A 42 3.61 -13.19 -16.51
CA ARG A 42 4.21 -12.04 -15.84
C ARG A 42 4.36 -12.26 -14.33
N PRO A 43 5.32 -11.57 -13.69
CA PRO A 43 5.36 -11.40 -12.25
C PRO A 43 4.03 -10.87 -11.70
N MET A 44 3.50 -11.51 -10.68
CA MET A 44 2.26 -11.11 -10.02
C MET A 44 2.43 -11.13 -8.49
N ILE A 45 1.78 -10.16 -7.85
CA ILE A 45 1.67 -10.04 -6.41
C ILE A 45 0.19 -10.18 -6.05
N GLY A 46 -0.10 -11.17 -5.23
CA GLY A 46 -1.35 -11.31 -4.51
C GLY A 46 -1.13 -11.38 -3.01
N PHE A 47 -2.23 -11.57 -2.27
CA PHE A 47 -2.23 -11.62 -0.82
C PHE A 47 -3.06 -12.79 -0.33
N VAL A 48 -2.47 -13.63 0.51
CA VAL A 48 -3.21 -14.59 1.34
C VAL A 48 -3.84 -13.82 2.48
N GLU A 49 -5.16 -13.68 2.45
CA GLU A 49 -5.94 -12.91 3.43
C GLU A 49 -7.19 -13.66 3.85
N ASP A 50 -7.74 -13.29 5.01
CA ASP A 50 -8.99 -13.83 5.51
C ASP A 50 -10.19 -13.03 4.94
N VAL A 51 -11.04 -13.69 4.16
CA VAL A 51 -12.24 -13.09 3.53
C VAL A 51 -13.51 -13.69 4.14
N PRO A 52 -14.55 -12.88 4.40
CA PRO A 52 -15.85 -13.36 4.83
C PRO A 52 -16.48 -14.40 3.87
N THR A 53 -16.97 -15.53 4.39
CA THR A 53 -17.53 -16.63 3.57
C THR A 53 -18.91 -16.34 3.01
N THR A 54 -19.73 -15.56 3.73
CA THR A 54 -21.11 -15.26 3.33
C THR A 54 -21.20 -13.92 2.63
N ALA A 55 -22.12 -13.86 1.68
CA ALA A 55 -22.41 -12.64 0.94
C ALA A 55 -23.11 -11.56 1.79
N GLU A 56 -23.73 -11.97 2.88
CA GLU A 56 -24.44 -11.08 3.79
C GLU A 56 -23.43 -10.39 4.70
N VAL A 57 -23.46 -9.05 4.66
CA VAL A 57 -22.86 -8.23 5.70
C VAL A 57 -23.58 -8.65 6.98
N ALA A 58 -22.89 -9.40 7.82
CA ALA A 58 -23.34 -9.58 9.19
C ALA A 58 -23.67 -8.20 9.74
N GLY A 59 -24.93 -8.00 10.14
CA GLY A 59 -25.26 -6.84 10.96
C GLY A 59 -24.30 -6.78 12.15
N ALA A 60 -24.03 -5.58 12.66
CA ALA A 60 -23.12 -5.38 13.79
C ALA A 60 -23.41 -6.42 14.90
N GLY A 61 -22.46 -7.33 15.15
CA GLY A 61 -22.58 -8.39 16.17
C GLY A 61 -22.81 -9.82 15.66
N GLN A 62 -23.02 -10.04 14.36
CA GLN A 62 -23.03 -11.40 13.81
C GLN A 62 -21.59 -11.89 13.52
N SER A 63 -21.27 -13.09 14.03
CA SER A 63 -19.98 -13.73 13.77
C SER A 63 -19.96 -14.27 12.35
N VAL A 64 -19.20 -13.63 11.45
CA VAL A 64 -18.93 -14.16 10.11
C VAL A 64 -17.72 -15.08 10.16
N ALA A 65 -17.85 -16.26 9.58
CA ALA A 65 -16.70 -17.12 9.37
C ALA A 65 -15.77 -16.49 8.32
N LEU A 66 -14.48 -16.46 8.60
CA LEU A 66 -13.46 -16.03 7.64
C LEU A 66 -12.78 -17.25 7.04
N GLU A 67 -12.66 -17.28 5.72
CA GLU A 67 -11.87 -18.27 4.99
C GLU A 67 -10.65 -17.60 4.34
N PRO A 68 -9.51 -18.30 4.26
CA PRO A 68 -8.36 -17.73 3.59
C PRO A 68 -8.60 -17.73 2.07
N HIS A 69 -8.19 -16.66 1.39
CA HIS A 69 -8.17 -16.55 -0.09
C HIS A 69 -6.88 -15.90 -0.59
N VAL A 70 -6.59 -16.04 -1.89
CA VAL A 70 -5.63 -15.16 -2.57
C VAL A 70 -6.39 -14.03 -3.25
N ARG A 71 -6.04 -12.78 -2.93
CA ARG A 71 -6.43 -11.61 -3.71
C ARG A 71 -5.26 -11.15 -4.57
N VAL A 72 -5.40 -11.22 -5.90
CA VAL A 72 -4.40 -10.71 -6.85
C VAL A 72 -4.56 -9.20 -6.95
N ALA A 73 -3.50 -8.46 -6.64
CA ALA A 73 -3.53 -7.00 -6.58
C ALA A 73 -2.69 -6.36 -7.67
N PHE A 74 -1.48 -6.87 -7.93
CA PHE A 74 -0.53 -6.22 -8.85
C PHE A 74 0.07 -7.20 -9.86
N VAL A 75 0.30 -6.70 -11.06
CA VAL A 75 0.91 -7.43 -12.17
C VAL A 75 1.97 -6.55 -12.80
N ARG A 76 3.15 -7.11 -13.03
CA ARG A 76 4.22 -6.42 -13.74
C ARG A 76 3.95 -6.49 -15.24
N THR A 77 3.78 -5.34 -15.86
CA THR A 77 3.71 -5.19 -17.32
C THR A 77 5.01 -4.58 -17.84
N TRP A 78 5.14 -4.45 -19.15
CA TRP A 78 6.28 -3.76 -19.77
C TRP A 78 6.31 -2.26 -19.44
N GLU A 79 5.16 -1.64 -19.15
CA GLU A 79 5.06 -0.22 -18.77
C GLU A 79 5.41 0.03 -17.30
N GLY A 80 5.44 -1.00 -16.47
CA GLY A 80 5.49 -0.83 -15.01
C GLY A 80 4.58 -1.81 -14.30
N TRP A 81 4.50 -1.63 -12.98
CA TRP A 81 3.47 -2.27 -12.16
C TRP A 81 2.09 -1.71 -12.52
N LYS A 82 1.11 -2.60 -12.63
CA LYS A 82 -0.30 -2.26 -12.79
C LYS A 82 -1.14 -3.00 -11.77
N THR A 83 -2.28 -2.42 -11.43
CA THR A 83 -3.30 -3.09 -10.64
C THR A 83 -4.00 -4.17 -11.47
N ALA A 84 -4.30 -5.32 -10.86
CA ALA A 84 -4.93 -6.46 -11.52
C ALA A 84 -6.40 -6.19 -11.87
N CYS A 85 -7.09 -5.42 -11.01
CA CYS A 85 -8.46 -4.99 -11.23
C CYS A 85 -8.67 -3.57 -10.69
N THR A 86 -9.58 -2.81 -11.30
CA THR A 86 -10.03 -1.50 -10.83
C THR A 86 -11.54 -1.38 -10.92
N TYR A 87 -12.14 -0.60 -10.03
CA TYR A 87 -13.44 0.01 -10.33
C TYR A 87 -13.23 1.20 -11.24
N GLY A 88 -14.08 1.32 -12.27
CA GLY A 88 -14.12 2.53 -13.09
C GLY A 88 -14.60 3.74 -12.28
N GLU A 89 -14.56 4.93 -12.91
CA GLU A 89 -15.05 6.18 -12.31
C GLU A 89 -16.58 6.20 -12.31
N GLY A 90 -17.22 5.35 -11.50
CA GLY A 90 -18.67 5.29 -11.38
C GLY A 90 -19.17 4.12 -10.52
N GLU A 91 -20.17 4.38 -9.68
CA GLU A 91 -20.74 3.39 -8.75
C GLU A 91 -21.40 2.18 -9.45
N THR A 92 -21.77 2.32 -10.73
CA THR A 92 -22.47 1.29 -11.51
C THR A 92 -21.58 0.50 -12.44
N GLU A 93 -20.28 0.81 -12.51
CA GLU A 93 -19.39 0.20 -13.48
C GLU A 93 -18.88 -1.15 -12.97
N ARG A 94 -18.95 -2.15 -13.85
CA ARG A 94 -18.33 -3.45 -13.58
C ARG A 94 -16.83 -3.21 -13.42
N PRO A 95 -16.17 -3.87 -12.46
CA PRO A 95 -14.73 -3.74 -12.34
C PRO A 95 -14.05 -4.23 -13.61
N GLU A 96 -13.03 -3.49 -14.03
CA GLU A 96 -12.17 -3.84 -15.14
C GLU A 96 -10.98 -4.64 -14.58
N CYS A 97 -10.85 -5.88 -15.02
CA CYS A 97 -9.73 -6.74 -14.64
C CYS A 97 -8.87 -7.04 -15.87
N LEU A 98 -7.55 -7.12 -15.65
CA LEU A 98 -6.62 -7.61 -16.66
C LEU A 98 -6.92 -9.08 -16.98
N ASP A 99 -6.78 -9.47 -18.24
CA ASP A 99 -6.88 -10.88 -18.64
C ASP A 99 -5.59 -11.63 -18.28
N LEU A 100 -5.55 -12.19 -17.07
CA LEU A 100 -4.37 -12.85 -16.50
C LEU A 100 -4.27 -14.35 -16.78
N ASP A 101 -5.16 -14.95 -17.60
CA ASP A 101 -5.25 -16.40 -17.84
C ASP A 101 -5.27 -17.25 -16.54
N LEU A 102 -5.96 -16.77 -15.50
CA LEU A 102 -6.10 -17.47 -14.21
C LEU A 102 -7.29 -18.44 -14.18
N ILE A 103 -7.75 -18.94 -15.34
CA ILE A 103 -8.90 -19.85 -15.44
C ILE A 103 -8.58 -21.31 -15.09
N ARG A 104 -7.32 -21.61 -14.78
CA ARG A 104 -6.81 -22.93 -14.41
C ARG A 104 -6.18 -22.87 -13.01
N PRO A 105 -5.99 -24.01 -12.33
CA PRO A 105 -5.26 -24.04 -11.08
C PRO A 105 -3.88 -23.38 -11.19
N VAL A 106 -3.57 -22.54 -10.21
CA VAL A 106 -2.35 -21.73 -10.16
C VAL A 106 -1.70 -21.89 -8.79
N VAL A 107 -0.39 -22.14 -8.79
CA VAL A 107 0.43 -22.23 -7.58
C VAL A 107 1.05 -20.87 -7.27
N TRP A 108 0.93 -20.45 -6.01
CA TRP A 108 1.51 -19.23 -5.47
C TRP A 108 2.54 -19.58 -4.41
N THR A 109 3.68 -18.89 -4.41
CA THR A 109 4.64 -18.97 -3.31
C THR A 109 4.28 -17.95 -2.24
N VAL A 110 4.03 -18.42 -1.01
CA VAL A 110 3.67 -17.54 0.11
C VAL A 110 4.93 -17.11 0.86
N MET A 111 5.08 -15.81 1.05
CA MET A 111 6.24 -15.16 1.65
C MET A 111 5.84 -14.35 2.90
N TYR A 112 6.75 -14.28 3.87
CA TYR A 112 6.65 -13.37 5.00
C TYR A 112 8.02 -12.95 5.49
N GLN A 113 8.27 -11.64 5.52
CA GLN A 113 9.60 -11.09 5.73
C GLN A 113 10.60 -11.85 4.84
N GLY A 114 10.10 -12.13 3.61
CA GLY A 114 10.65 -12.91 2.49
C GLY A 114 11.50 -14.12 2.84
N LYS A 115 11.07 -14.76 3.92
CA LYS A 115 11.16 -16.20 4.05
C LYS A 115 9.96 -16.83 3.34
N ARG A 116 10.22 -17.88 2.58
CA ARG A 116 9.17 -18.73 2.01
C ARG A 116 8.49 -19.49 3.14
N LEU A 117 7.17 -19.31 3.27
CA LEU A 117 6.35 -20.01 4.24
C LEU A 117 5.74 -21.30 3.68
N GLY A 118 5.51 -21.34 2.37
CA GLY A 118 4.90 -22.48 1.70
C GLY A 118 4.38 -22.12 0.32
N GLU A 119 3.46 -22.93 -0.17
CA GLU A 119 2.71 -22.69 -1.40
C GLU A 119 1.23 -22.83 -1.14
N VAL A 120 0.42 -22.10 -1.91
CA VAL A 120 -1.03 -22.29 -1.98
C VAL A 120 -1.44 -22.44 -3.44
N GLU A 121 -2.42 -23.30 -3.68
CA GLU A 121 -3.03 -23.46 -4.99
C GLU A 121 -4.38 -22.74 -4.99
N THR A 122 -4.63 -21.98 -6.04
CA THR A 122 -5.89 -21.28 -6.30
C THR A 122 -6.47 -21.73 -7.62
N ASP A 123 -7.74 -21.43 -7.87
CA ASP A 123 -8.40 -21.66 -9.16
C ASP A 123 -8.95 -20.33 -9.71
N SER A 124 -9.81 -20.40 -10.74
CA SER A 124 -10.50 -19.28 -11.39
C SER A 124 -10.98 -18.15 -10.47
N TRP A 125 -11.13 -16.95 -11.02
CA TRP A 125 -11.65 -15.79 -10.29
C TRP A 125 -13.02 -16.05 -9.63
N TYR A 126 -13.24 -15.43 -8.46
CA TYR A 126 -14.59 -15.11 -8.04
C TYR A 126 -15.25 -14.15 -9.02
N ASP A 127 -16.57 -14.15 -9.02
CA ASP A 127 -17.31 -13.13 -9.73
C ASP A 127 -16.98 -11.76 -9.12
N PRO A 128 -16.34 -10.84 -9.87
CA PRO A 128 -15.85 -9.59 -9.31
C PRO A 128 -16.97 -8.56 -9.11
N ARG A 129 -18.24 -8.89 -9.40
CA ARG A 129 -19.39 -7.98 -9.21
C ARG A 129 -19.52 -7.44 -7.78
N TYR A 130 -18.95 -8.08 -6.78
CA TYR A 130 -18.97 -7.62 -5.39
C TYR A 130 -17.58 -7.11 -4.97
N TYR A 131 -17.53 -5.98 -4.26
CA TYR A 131 -16.26 -5.39 -3.78
C TYR A 131 -15.39 -6.39 -3.03
N ARG A 132 -16.00 -7.23 -2.19
CA ARG A 132 -15.29 -8.24 -1.39
C ARG A 132 -14.59 -9.30 -2.24
N THR A 133 -15.07 -9.55 -3.45
CA THR A 133 -14.52 -10.55 -4.39
C THR A 133 -13.64 -9.92 -5.47
N LEU A 134 -13.45 -8.60 -5.48
CA LEU A 134 -12.57 -7.93 -6.43
C LEU A 134 -11.15 -8.51 -6.36
N GLY A 135 -10.68 -9.10 -7.45
CA GLY A 135 -9.35 -9.70 -7.50
C GLY A 135 -9.20 -10.99 -6.67
N VAL A 136 -10.27 -11.54 -6.10
CA VAL A 136 -10.19 -12.77 -5.27
C VAL A 136 -10.29 -14.01 -6.15
N LEU A 137 -9.41 -14.98 -5.91
CA LEU A 137 -9.41 -16.28 -6.57
C LEU A 137 -10.21 -17.32 -5.79
N LYS A 138 -10.89 -18.21 -6.52
CA LYS A 138 -11.62 -19.34 -5.94
C LYS A 138 -10.65 -20.39 -5.41
N ARG A 139 -11.17 -21.17 -4.46
CA ARG A 139 -10.60 -22.43 -3.97
C ARG A 139 -9.15 -22.29 -3.52
N MET A 140 -8.96 -22.03 -2.23
CA MET A 140 -7.70 -22.35 -1.56
C MET A 140 -7.84 -23.63 -0.72
N PRO A 141 -6.73 -24.35 -0.45
CA PRO A 141 -6.74 -25.36 0.59
C PRO A 141 -7.24 -24.76 1.91
N LYS A 142 -8.05 -25.51 2.68
CA LYS A 142 -8.58 -25.06 4.00
C LYS A 142 -7.47 -24.63 4.97
N THR A 143 -6.25 -25.09 4.73
CA THR A 143 -5.05 -24.74 5.50
C THR A 143 -4.15 -23.87 4.64
N ALA A 144 -4.20 -22.56 4.85
CA ALA A 144 -3.24 -21.60 4.31
C ALA A 144 -2.28 -21.13 5.42
N PRO A 145 -1.04 -20.74 5.09
CA PRO A 145 -0.13 -20.14 6.06
C PRO A 145 -0.77 -18.90 6.70
N ARG A 146 -0.56 -18.74 8.01
CA ARG A 146 -0.99 -17.58 8.80
C ARG A 146 0.11 -17.20 9.78
N ILE A 147 0.23 -15.92 10.11
CA ILE A 147 1.20 -15.41 11.08
C ILE A 147 0.46 -14.60 12.15
N GLY A 148 0.80 -14.87 13.41
CA GLY A 148 0.22 -14.15 14.56
C GLY A 148 -1.21 -14.56 14.89
N LYS A 149 -1.87 -13.73 15.70
CA LYS A 149 -3.29 -13.83 16.03
C LYS A 149 -4.09 -12.87 15.14
N PRO A 150 -5.40 -13.08 14.96
CA PRO A 150 -6.25 -12.08 14.32
C PRO A 150 -6.15 -10.71 15.00
N ASP A 151 -6.10 -9.65 14.21
CA ASP A 151 -5.99 -8.26 14.64
C ASP A 151 -7.04 -7.40 13.92
N GLN A 152 -7.59 -6.41 14.61
CA GLN A 152 -8.51 -5.44 14.02
C GLN A 152 -7.81 -4.54 12.98
N MET A 153 -6.49 -4.38 13.05
CA MET A 153 -5.71 -3.62 12.06
C MET A 153 -5.85 -4.16 10.62
N PHE A 154 -6.08 -5.46 10.47
CA PHE A 154 -6.23 -6.12 9.17
C PHE A 154 -7.66 -6.57 8.92
N ALA A 155 -8.59 -6.24 9.82
CA ALA A 155 -9.99 -6.48 9.57
C ALA A 155 -10.47 -5.57 8.44
N SER A 156 -11.35 -6.13 7.62
CA SER A 156 -12.13 -5.35 6.68
C SER A 156 -13.17 -4.48 7.40
N TRP A 157 -13.71 -3.46 6.74
CA TRP A 157 -14.68 -2.54 7.33
C TRP A 157 -15.88 -3.30 7.93
N LEU A 158 -16.08 -3.17 9.25
CA LEU A 158 -17.07 -3.90 10.05
C LEU A 158 -16.88 -5.43 10.15
N ALA A 159 -15.79 -5.97 9.59
CA ALA A 159 -15.46 -7.38 9.67
C ALA A 159 -14.87 -7.73 11.06
N PRO A 160 -14.94 -9.01 11.48
CA PRO A 160 -14.19 -9.48 12.62
C PRO A 160 -12.68 -9.33 12.39
N ALA A 161 -11.90 -9.34 13.48
CA ALA A 161 -10.44 -9.36 13.42
C ALA A 161 -9.94 -10.45 12.47
N ALA A 162 -8.96 -10.10 11.63
CA ALA A 162 -8.41 -10.96 10.60
C ALA A 162 -6.90 -11.16 10.80
N HIS A 163 -6.33 -12.23 10.27
CA HIS A 163 -4.88 -12.38 10.27
C HIS A 163 -4.25 -11.36 9.33
N ARG A 164 -2.99 -11.00 9.62
CA ARG A 164 -2.17 -10.19 8.74
C ARG A 164 -2.08 -10.81 7.34
N PRO A 165 -2.35 -10.06 6.25
CA PRO A 165 -2.15 -10.53 4.89
C PRO A 165 -0.70 -10.97 4.67
N LEU A 166 -0.52 -12.10 4.00
CA LEU A 166 0.80 -12.61 3.59
C LEU A 166 0.96 -12.44 2.09
N VAL A 167 2.16 -12.15 1.62
CA VAL A 167 2.39 -11.94 0.18
C VAL A 167 2.39 -13.30 -0.53
N ALA A 168 1.62 -13.39 -1.61
CA ALA A 168 1.56 -14.52 -2.51
C ALA A 168 2.17 -14.12 -3.85
N LEU A 169 3.27 -14.76 -4.25
CA LEU A 169 4.01 -14.43 -5.45
C LEU A 169 3.82 -15.49 -6.54
N ARG A 170 3.77 -15.03 -7.78
CA ARG A 170 3.74 -15.89 -8.96
C ARG A 170 4.66 -15.35 -10.05
N ASN A 171 5.37 -16.26 -10.72
CA ASN A 171 6.37 -15.97 -11.75
C ASN A 171 7.47 -14.97 -11.31
N ILE A 172 7.67 -14.82 -10.01
CA ILE A 172 8.76 -14.05 -9.42
C ILE A 172 9.81 -15.05 -8.99
N LYS A 173 11.03 -14.91 -9.53
CA LYS A 173 12.12 -15.82 -9.21
C LYS A 173 12.62 -15.54 -7.80
N VAL A 174 12.10 -16.30 -6.84
CA VAL A 174 12.60 -16.32 -5.46
C VAL A 174 13.86 -17.20 -5.41
N ALA A 175 15.01 -16.66 -5.81
CA ALA A 175 16.28 -17.38 -5.77
C ALA A 175 16.79 -17.51 -4.31
N GLY A 176 16.19 -18.41 -3.53
CA GLY A 176 16.72 -18.87 -2.23
C GLY A 176 16.57 -17.92 -1.04
N GLN A 177 16.36 -16.63 -1.27
CA GLN A 177 15.88 -15.63 -0.33
C GLN A 177 15.50 -14.42 -1.18
N ILE A 178 14.30 -13.90 -1.00
CA ILE A 178 14.07 -12.53 -1.43
C ILE A 178 15.02 -11.68 -0.60
N ASP A 179 15.95 -10.97 -1.24
CA ASP A 179 16.82 -10.07 -0.49
C ASP A 179 15.93 -8.93 0.02
N HIS A 180 15.65 -8.93 1.32
CA HIS A 180 15.04 -7.79 1.99
C HIS A 180 15.95 -6.56 2.01
N ALA A 181 16.98 -6.46 1.16
CA ALA A 181 18.09 -5.52 1.32
C ALA A 181 18.67 -5.47 2.76
N GLY A 182 18.40 -6.49 3.59
CA GLY A 182 18.62 -6.48 5.03
C GLY A 182 17.83 -5.44 5.83
N TRP A 183 16.58 -5.12 5.47
CA TRP A 183 15.69 -4.26 6.25
C TRP A 183 15.41 -4.87 7.64
N VAL A 184 15.75 -4.13 8.69
CA VAL A 184 15.54 -4.52 10.09
C VAL A 184 14.82 -3.42 10.85
N SER A 185 14.03 -3.78 11.85
CA SER A 185 13.40 -2.79 12.74
C SER A 185 14.47 -2.00 13.49
N THR A 186 14.30 -0.68 13.56
CA THR A 186 15.21 0.23 14.25
C THR A 186 14.41 1.24 15.07
N LYS A 187 15.11 1.96 15.95
CA LYS A 187 14.59 3.23 16.47
C LYS A 187 14.81 4.33 15.42
N PRO A 188 13.86 5.26 15.25
CA PRO A 188 14.01 6.40 14.36
C PRO A 188 15.14 7.31 14.87
N ALA A 189 15.92 7.91 13.96
CA ALA A 189 16.92 8.88 14.36
C ALA A 189 16.24 10.16 14.87
N PRO A 190 16.78 10.84 15.90
CA PRO A 190 16.22 12.11 16.39
C PRO A 190 16.13 13.19 15.29
N THR A 191 17.11 13.22 14.38
CA THR A 191 17.11 14.12 13.22
C THR A 191 15.95 13.85 12.27
N ASP A 192 15.61 12.58 12.04
CA ASP A 192 14.47 12.21 11.20
C ASP A 192 13.17 12.68 11.83
N MET A 193 13.01 12.45 13.14
CA MET A 193 11.81 12.88 13.86
C MET A 193 11.67 14.41 13.89
N ALA A 194 12.76 15.16 13.98
CA ALA A 194 12.73 16.62 13.88
C ALA A 194 12.25 17.09 12.49
N THR A 195 12.76 16.47 11.42
CA THR A 195 12.30 16.77 10.05
C THR A 195 10.83 16.39 9.86
N ILE A 196 10.43 15.19 10.26
CA ILE A 196 9.04 14.70 10.13
C ILE A 196 8.09 15.60 10.91
N HIS A 197 8.46 16.02 12.12
CA HIS A 197 7.66 16.96 12.91
C HIS A 197 7.47 18.29 12.20
N ALA A 198 8.54 18.86 11.61
CA ALA A 198 8.44 20.09 10.83
C ALA A 198 7.52 19.91 9.61
N MET A 199 7.60 18.79 8.89
CA MET A 199 6.70 18.47 7.78
C MET A 199 5.24 18.36 8.24
N PHE A 200 5.01 17.73 9.39
CA PHE A 200 3.69 17.59 9.99
C PHE A 200 3.07 18.96 10.30
N LEU A 201 3.84 19.89 10.87
CA LEU A 201 3.39 21.25 11.14
C LEU A 201 3.10 22.08 9.88
N LEU A 202 3.83 21.81 8.79
CA LEU A 202 3.56 22.45 7.50
C LEU A 202 2.26 21.94 6.87
N ALA A 203 1.97 20.64 6.99
CA ALA A 203 0.75 20.03 6.47
C ALA A 203 -0.48 20.34 7.34
N PHE A 204 -0.32 20.29 8.67
CA PHE A 204 -1.40 20.41 9.65
C PHE A 204 -1.07 21.54 10.63
N LYS A 205 -1.46 22.76 10.26
CA LYS A 205 -1.09 24.00 10.97
C LYS A 205 -1.49 24.02 12.44
N ALA A 206 -2.60 23.39 12.79
CA ALA A 206 -3.14 23.38 14.15
C ALA A 206 -4.18 22.27 14.32
N MET A 207 -4.27 21.70 15.52
CA MET A 207 -5.24 20.66 15.86
C MET A 207 -6.35 21.21 16.74
N PRO A 208 -7.61 20.78 16.59
CA PRO A 208 -8.65 21.08 17.55
C PRO A 208 -8.23 20.62 18.94
N ASN A 209 -8.29 21.51 19.94
CA ASN A 209 -8.12 21.13 21.34
C ASN A 209 -9.46 20.61 21.84
N CYS A 210 -9.61 19.29 21.78
CA CYS A 210 -10.87 18.64 22.07
C CYS A 210 -11.28 18.66 23.55
N GLY A 211 -10.38 19.06 24.46
CA GLY A 211 -10.71 19.29 25.86
C GLY A 211 -11.03 20.76 26.20
N ALA A 212 -10.97 21.65 25.20
CA ALA A 212 -11.17 23.09 25.38
C ALA A 212 -12.44 23.58 24.67
N ALA A 213 -12.75 24.87 24.82
CA ALA A 213 -13.86 25.49 24.12
C ALA A 213 -13.69 25.35 22.59
N PRO A 214 -14.80 25.27 21.82
CA PRO A 214 -14.76 25.22 20.37
C PRO A 214 -13.88 26.34 19.78
N GLY A 215 -13.02 26.00 18.81
CA GLY A 215 -12.12 26.95 18.16
C GLY A 215 -10.78 27.15 18.87
N VAL A 216 -10.57 26.58 20.06
CA VAL A 216 -9.24 26.53 20.67
C VAL A 216 -8.42 25.45 19.96
N SER A 217 -7.26 25.84 19.44
CA SER A 217 -6.31 24.90 18.87
C SER A 217 -5.19 24.54 19.83
N GLN A 218 -4.67 23.33 19.69
CA GLN A 218 -3.46 22.87 20.36
C GLN A 218 -2.33 22.73 19.33
N SER A 219 -1.11 23.10 19.75
CA SER A 219 0.09 22.87 18.95
C SER A 219 0.49 21.39 18.97
N ILE A 220 0.90 20.87 17.82
CA ILE A 220 1.47 19.53 17.71
C ILE A 220 2.95 19.62 18.12
N GLU A 221 3.32 18.97 19.21
CA GLU A 221 4.72 18.81 19.65
C GLU A 221 5.28 17.47 19.16
N ALA A 222 6.60 17.34 19.07
CA ALA A 222 7.25 16.09 18.66
C ALA A 222 6.83 14.88 19.52
N LYS A 223 6.55 15.08 20.81
CA LYS A 223 6.07 14.03 21.73
C LYS A 223 4.66 13.50 21.39
N HIS A 224 3.88 14.24 20.59
CA HIS A 224 2.56 13.81 20.14
C HIS A 224 2.65 12.93 18.90
N LEU A 225 3.83 12.77 18.29
CA LEU A 225 4.05 11.86 17.17
C LEU A 225 4.39 10.46 17.71
N PHE A 226 3.61 9.49 17.28
CA PHE A 226 3.82 8.08 17.52
C PHE A 226 4.44 7.43 16.28
N VAL A 227 5.57 6.75 16.47
CA VAL A 227 6.23 5.98 15.42
C VAL A 227 5.67 4.57 15.42
N ALA A 228 4.73 4.32 14.52
CA ALA A 228 4.09 3.02 14.34
C ALA A 228 5.05 2.00 13.70
N HIS A 229 5.97 2.47 12.86
CA HIS A 229 6.96 1.63 12.20
C HIS A 229 8.27 2.38 11.96
N SER A 230 9.40 1.69 12.09
CA SER A 230 10.69 2.20 11.66
C SER A 230 11.61 1.05 11.32
N THR A 231 12.11 1.04 10.08
CA THR A 231 13.05 0.04 9.58
C THR A 231 14.23 0.72 8.88
N ARG A 232 15.35 0.00 8.81
CA ARG A 232 16.57 0.43 8.14
C ARG A 232 17.22 -0.72 7.39
N ASN A 233 17.70 -0.50 6.18
CA ASN A 233 18.47 -1.48 5.42
C ASN A 233 19.98 -1.37 5.68
N LYS A 234 20.78 -2.27 5.07
CA LYS A 234 22.24 -2.23 5.21
C LYS A 234 22.90 -1.02 4.56
N ALA A 235 22.28 -0.44 3.53
CA ALA A 235 22.74 0.78 2.88
C ALA A 235 22.53 2.02 3.76
N GLY A 236 21.68 1.91 4.79
CA GLY A 236 21.36 2.98 5.72
C GLY A 236 20.05 3.70 5.43
N ASP A 237 19.35 3.33 4.35
CA ASP A 237 18.03 3.84 4.00
C ASP A 237 17.02 3.45 5.07
N ARG A 238 16.01 4.30 5.26
CA ARG A 238 15.05 4.23 6.35
C ARG A 238 13.65 4.39 5.82
N LEU A 239 12.72 3.60 6.37
CA LEU A 239 11.29 3.70 6.12
C LEU A 239 10.59 3.88 7.48
N LEU A 240 9.80 4.95 7.60
CA LEU A 240 9.17 5.37 8.85
C LEU A 240 7.67 5.55 8.67
N GLY A 241 6.88 4.87 9.49
CA GLY A 241 5.43 5.08 9.61
C GLY A 241 5.15 5.89 10.88
N VAL A 242 4.61 7.10 10.73
CA VAL A 242 4.39 8.06 11.82
C VAL A 242 2.94 8.55 11.78
N ARG A 243 2.35 8.72 12.96
CA ARG A 243 0.99 9.23 13.16
C ARG A 243 0.88 10.04 14.43
N LEU A 244 -0.22 10.75 14.65
CA LEU A 244 -0.51 11.31 15.96
C LEU A 244 -0.81 10.20 16.98
N ASP A 245 -0.30 10.34 18.21
CA ASP A 245 -0.66 9.44 19.31
C ASP A 245 -2.18 9.51 19.52
N PRO A 246 -2.92 8.38 19.46
CA PRO A 246 -4.37 8.37 19.69
C PRO A 246 -4.79 8.99 21.03
N LYS A 247 -3.92 9.02 22.04
CA LYS A 247 -4.19 9.71 23.31
C LYS A 247 -4.34 11.22 23.13
N PHE A 248 -3.76 11.79 22.08
CA PHE A 248 -3.93 13.18 21.69
C PHE A 248 -5.36 13.47 21.24
N ALA A 249 -6.11 12.46 20.76
CA ALA A 249 -7.51 12.59 20.33
C ALA A 249 -8.50 12.51 21.51
N LYS A 250 -8.04 12.36 22.75
CA LYS A 250 -8.93 12.10 23.88
C LYS A 250 -9.89 13.28 24.07
N GLY A 251 -11.19 13.01 23.94
CA GLY A 251 -12.25 14.01 24.04
C GLY A 251 -12.66 14.64 22.70
N CYS A 252 -12.04 14.25 21.59
CA CYS A 252 -12.49 14.69 20.27
C CYS A 252 -13.82 14.04 19.92
N GLU A 253 -14.84 14.88 19.73
CA GLU A 253 -16.11 14.49 19.13
C GLU A 253 -16.07 14.79 17.62
N GLY A 254 -16.62 13.88 16.81
CA GLY A 254 -16.73 14.05 15.36
C GLY A 254 -15.70 13.26 14.54
N PRO A 255 -15.79 13.37 13.21
CA PRO A 255 -14.87 12.70 12.31
C PRO A 255 -13.48 13.31 12.45
N LEU A 256 -12.50 12.45 12.69
CA LEU A 256 -11.09 12.81 12.67
C LEU A 256 -10.68 13.21 11.24
N GLY A 257 -9.71 14.11 11.08
CA GLY A 257 -9.14 14.48 9.78
C GLY A 257 -7.93 13.64 9.35
N LEU A 258 -7.34 13.97 8.21
CA LEU A 258 -6.19 13.27 7.62
C LEU A 258 -4.93 13.30 8.48
N GLU A 259 -4.82 14.24 9.41
CA GLU A 259 -3.74 14.29 10.39
C GLU A 259 -3.67 13.04 11.30
N TRP A 260 -4.74 12.24 11.38
CA TRP A 260 -4.80 11.02 12.20
C TRP A 260 -4.38 9.77 11.43
N SER A 261 -4.07 9.94 10.15
CA SER A 261 -3.64 8.88 9.27
C SER A 261 -2.22 8.39 9.61
N ASP A 262 -1.92 7.17 9.16
CA ASP A 262 -0.55 6.67 9.18
C ASP A 262 0.21 7.25 7.98
N LEU A 263 1.05 8.26 8.22
CA LEU A 263 1.89 8.86 7.19
C LEU A 263 3.21 8.12 7.11
N TRP A 264 3.68 7.87 5.89
CA TRP A 264 4.91 7.13 5.65
C TRP A 264 5.96 8.02 5.02
N PHE A 265 7.21 7.83 5.45
CA PHE A 265 8.37 8.60 5.02
C PHE A 265 9.50 7.66 4.64
N HIS A 266 10.16 7.97 3.53
CA HIS A 266 11.39 7.33 3.12
C HIS A 266 12.56 8.32 3.27
N ALA A 267 13.68 7.84 3.79
CA ALA A 267 14.91 8.60 3.88
C ALA A 267 16.08 7.74 3.43
N ALA A 268 16.68 8.06 2.30
CA ALA A 268 17.96 7.46 1.92
C ALA A 268 19.02 7.72 3.00
N ALA A 269 20.09 6.91 3.05
CA ALA A 269 21.10 6.92 4.11
C ALA A 269 21.53 8.31 4.62
N ASP A 270 21.76 9.24 3.69
CA ASP A 270 22.27 10.60 3.97
C ASP A 270 21.28 11.72 3.56
N LYS A 271 20.02 11.36 3.29
CA LYS A 271 18.99 12.34 2.92
C LYS A 271 18.02 12.55 4.08
N ALA A 272 17.43 13.73 4.13
CA ALA A 272 16.32 14.00 5.02
C ALA A 272 15.09 13.16 4.60
N PRO A 273 14.22 12.77 5.55
CA PRO A 273 12.97 12.10 5.22
C PRO A 273 12.12 12.90 4.23
N ALA A 274 11.57 12.20 3.24
CA ALA A 274 10.53 12.68 2.35
C ALA A 274 9.27 11.82 2.54
N MET A 275 8.10 12.43 2.45
CA MET A 275 6.83 11.72 2.55
C MET A 275 6.64 10.85 1.31
N LEU A 276 6.14 9.63 1.48
CA LEU A 276 5.79 8.77 0.35
C LEU A 276 4.68 9.44 -0.49
N PRO A 277 4.68 9.25 -1.82
CA PRO A 277 3.72 9.86 -2.72
C PRO A 277 2.37 9.14 -2.64
N VAL A 278 1.69 9.24 -1.50
CA VAL A 278 0.35 8.67 -1.34
C VAL A 278 -0.67 9.63 -1.92
N GLU A 279 -1.22 9.29 -3.08
CA GLU A 279 -2.39 10.00 -3.61
C GLU A 279 -3.59 9.73 -2.72
N ILE A 280 -3.98 10.78 -1.99
CA ILE A 280 -5.16 10.79 -1.13
C ILE A 280 -6.26 11.49 -1.92
N GLU A 281 -7.35 10.77 -2.22
CA GLU A 281 -8.57 11.39 -2.73
C GLU A 281 -9.06 12.44 -1.73
N ASN A 282 -9.47 13.62 -2.20
CA ASN A 282 -9.76 14.78 -1.36
C ASN A 282 -10.84 14.56 -0.28
N ASP A 283 -11.64 13.49 -0.42
CA ASP A 283 -12.76 13.16 0.48
C ASP A 283 -12.44 12.01 1.43
N LEU A 284 -11.18 11.57 1.53
CA LEU A 284 -10.83 10.46 2.43
C LEU A 284 -10.85 10.90 3.89
N ALA A 285 -11.58 10.12 4.68
CA ALA A 285 -11.40 10.05 6.12
C ALA A 285 -9.97 9.62 6.46
N PRO A 286 -9.52 9.81 7.72
CA PRO A 286 -8.26 9.26 8.17
C PRO A 286 -8.11 7.79 7.80
N PHE A 287 -6.90 7.43 7.40
CA PHE A 287 -6.59 6.11 6.89
C PHE A 287 -5.45 5.48 7.69
N ARG A 288 -5.49 4.16 7.78
CA ARG A 288 -4.39 3.33 8.27
C ARG A 288 -3.65 2.77 7.08
N MET A 289 -2.33 2.81 7.19
CA MET A 289 -1.44 2.22 6.20
C MET A 289 -0.40 1.39 6.94
N SER A 290 -0.45 0.08 6.75
CA SER A 290 0.37 -0.87 7.48
C SER A 290 1.28 -1.61 6.50
N LEU A 291 2.61 -1.48 6.67
CA LEU A 291 3.57 -2.22 5.86
C LEU A 291 3.29 -3.72 6.00
N ILE A 292 3.16 -4.42 4.89
CA ILE A 292 2.95 -5.87 4.76
C ILE A 292 4.27 -6.57 4.48
N GLU A 293 5.00 -6.11 3.47
CA GLU A 293 6.26 -6.71 3.02
C GLU A 293 7.10 -5.66 2.28
N MET A 294 8.41 -5.85 2.26
CA MET A 294 9.32 -5.03 1.47
C MET A 294 10.43 -5.89 0.87
N SER A 295 10.63 -5.78 -0.44
CA SER A 295 11.33 -6.76 -1.25
C SER A 295 11.58 -6.19 -2.65
N ASP A 296 12.55 -6.73 -3.37
CA ASP A 296 12.70 -6.56 -4.83
C ASP A 296 11.82 -7.59 -5.56
N PHE A 297 10.60 -7.20 -5.92
CA PHE A 297 9.60 -8.08 -6.53
C PHE A 297 9.74 -8.22 -8.05
N ASP A 298 10.39 -7.27 -8.74
CA ASP A 298 10.62 -7.37 -10.19
C ASP A 298 12.06 -7.74 -10.59
N GLY A 299 12.97 -7.83 -9.62
CA GLY A 299 14.35 -8.29 -9.80
C GLY A 299 15.29 -7.20 -10.31
N ASP A 300 14.94 -5.93 -10.20
CA ASP A 300 15.75 -4.81 -10.68
C ASP A 300 16.83 -4.34 -9.67
N GLY A 301 16.87 -4.97 -8.49
CA GLY A 301 17.79 -4.66 -7.39
C GLY A 301 17.33 -3.51 -6.49
N LYS A 302 16.17 -2.90 -6.75
CA LYS A 302 15.57 -1.87 -5.91
C LYS A 302 14.39 -2.47 -5.12
N PRO A 303 14.23 -2.11 -3.84
CA PRO A 303 13.10 -2.62 -3.07
C PRO A 303 11.81 -1.86 -3.41
N GLU A 304 10.71 -2.60 -3.48
CA GLU A 304 9.36 -2.07 -3.32
C GLU A 304 8.80 -2.35 -1.92
N ALA A 305 7.83 -1.54 -1.52
CA ALA A 305 7.06 -1.75 -0.28
C ALA A 305 5.58 -1.96 -0.58
N LEU A 306 5.01 -3.00 0.02
CA LEU A 306 3.60 -3.32 -0.02
C LEU A 306 2.94 -2.91 1.29
N PHE A 307 1.83 -2.20 1.19
CA PHE A 307 1.03 -1.78 2.34
C PHE A 307 -0.40 -2.31 2.24
N TRP A 308 -0.97 -2.65 3.40
CA TRP A 308 -2.40 -2.72 3.60
C TRP A 308 -2.91 -1.30 3.85
N PHE A 309 -3.96 -0.91 3.13
CA PHE A 309 -4.60 0.39 3.23
C PHE A 309 -6.04 0.21 3.71
N SER A 310 -6.44 0.98 4.72
CA SER A 310 -7.82 1.00 5.20
C SER A 310 -8.22 2.41 5.58
N SER A 311 -9.35 2.87 5.08
CA SER A 311 -10.01 4.14 5.40
C SER A 311 -11.51 3.88 5.59
N HIS A 312 -12.28 4.94 5.83
CA HIS A 312 -13.72 4.82 5.91
C HIS A 312 -14.31 4.32 4.58
N SER A 313 -14.88 3.12 4.60
CA SER A 313 -15.51 2.49 3.42
C SER A 313 -14.59 2.33 2.20
N VAL A 314 -13.26 2.35 2.39
CA VAL A 314 -12.29 2.08 1.32
C VAL A 314 -11.15 1.27 1.89
N GLU A 315 -10.82 0.16 1.23
CA GLU A 315 -9.69 -0.69 1.60
C GLU A 315 -8.92 -1.12 0.38
N GLY A 316 -7.72 -1.64 0.61
CA GLY A 316 -6.88 -2.04 -0.48
C GLY A 316 -5.46 -2.36 -0.13
N TYR A 317 -4.68 -2.41 -1.19
CA TYR A 317 -3.25 -2.59 -1.17
C TYR A 317 -2.58 -1.44 -1.92
N LEU A 318 -1.44 -1.00 -1.40
CA LEU A 318 -0.57 -0.04 -2.05
C LEU A 318 0.78 -0.69 -2.33
N LEU A 319 1.24 -0.59 -3.57
CA LEU A 319 2.61 -0.92 -3.96
C LEU A 319 3.35 0.39 -4.22
N VAL A 320 4.40 0.65 -3.45
CA VAL A 320 5.30 1.79 -3.65
C VAL A 320 6.61 1.25 -4.24
N HIS A 321 7.02 1.78 -5.39
CA HIS A 321 8.13 1.27 -6.18
C HIS A 321 9.00 2.39 -6.75
N ASP A 322 10.02 2.02 -7.53
CA ASP A 322 10.99 2.94 -8.14
C ASP A 322 11.60 3.90 -7.11
N GLN A 323 12.34 3.33 -6.16
CA GLN A 323 12.99 4.08 -5.06
C GLN A 323 12.01 4.88 -4.18
N PHE A 324 10.78 4.38 -4.08
CA PHE A 324 9.68 4.97 -3.34
C PHE A 324 9.13 6.29 -3.92
N GLU A 325 9.34 6.53 -5.21
CA GLU A 325 8.88 7.74 -5.92
C GLU A 325 7.57 7.51 -6.69
N GLN A 326 7.18 6.26 -6.92
CA GLN A 326 5.96 5.89 -7.63
C GLN A 326 5.08 4.96 -6.79
N GLN A 327 3.78 4.95 -7.11
CA GLN A 327 2.83 4.06 -6.46
C GLN A 327 1.80 3.48 -7.42
N VAL A 328 1.30 2.30 -7.06
CA VAL A 328 0.16 1.64 -7.70
C VAL A 328 -0.85 1.22 -6.62
N ARG A 329 -2.11 1.55 -6.84
CA ARG A 329 -3.21 1.31 -5.90
C ARG A 329 -4.12 0.19 -6.42
N PHE A 330 -4.38 -0.78 -5.56
CA PHE A 330 -5.47 -1.74 -5.73
C PHE A 330 -6.48 -1.47 -4.61
N MET A 331 -7.64 -0.91 -4.92
CA MET A 331 -8.60 -0.45 -3.91
C MET A 331 -10.01 -0.96 -4.22
N TRP A 332 -10.81 -1.20 -3.18
CA TRP A 332 -12.23 -1.46 -3.28
C TRP A 332 -12.99 -0.58 -2.27
N LYS A 333 -14.22 -0.21 -2.63
CA LYS A 333 -15.10 0.63 -1.81
C LYS A 333 -16.29 -0.21 -1.32
N TYR A 334 -16.73 0.05 -0.10
CA TYR A 334 -17.95 -0.52 0.46
C TYR A 334 -19.11 0.37 0.03
N GLN A 335 -20.07 -0.21 -0.69
CA GLN A 335 -21.33 0.44 -1.10
C GLN A 335 -22.50 -0.12 -0.31
#